data_AF-A0A7L3HTM7-F1
#
_entry.id   AF-A0A7L3HTM7-F1
#
_cell.length_a   1.000
_cell.length_b   1.000
_cell.length_c   1.000
_cell.angle_alpha   90.00
_cell.angle_beta   90.00
_cell.angle_gamma   90.00
#
_symmetry.space_group_name_H-M   'P 1'
#
loop_
_entity.id
_entity.type
_entity.pdbx_description
1 polymer ?
#
loop_
_entity_poly.entity_id
_entity_poly.type
_entity_poly.pdbx_seq_one_letter_code
_entity_poly.pdbx_strand_id
1 'polypeptide(L)'
;AGCEKEPSSYMWIYILLGNMLRGIGETPITPLGISYLDDFAKEENVPVYVACLHTIAMMGPMFGFLLGSLCAKLYVDIGFVDSGSISITPQDSRWVGAWWLGFLIGGAASFLSAIPFCFLPKSLKKPDETNKDKTSRGLLENMGACQLICPFLSDFFTSLKKVLGNRMYFTFLCCSLLQFSGFIGFLTYKPKYMEQQYGQSTSKSNFLIGVTSLPPVGLGMFLGGLIMKKYKMGIIAATKFSLAMSFLSYVISLLHLFVGCDNYMVAGMTVSYE
;
A
#
# COMPACT_ATOMS: atom_id res chain seq x y z
N ALA A 1 -23.27 24.38 -36.68
CA ALA A 1 -22.33 25.40 -36.19
C ALA A 1 -21.83 24.94 -34.83
N GLY A 2 -20.50 24.81 -34.67
CA GLY A 2 -19.80 24.69 -33.39
C GLY A 2 -19.91 23.38 -32.60
N CYS A 3 -19.15 22.34 -32.98
CA CYS A 3 -18.58 21.49 -31.92
C CYS A 3 -17.55 22.38 -31.19
N GLU A 4 -17.89 22.86 -30.00
CA GLU A 4 -16.87 23.37 -29.08
C GLU A 4 -15.82 22.25 -28.91
N LYS A 5 -14.57 22.55 -29.25
CA LYS A 5 -13.46 21.70 -28.84
C LYS A 5 -13.51 21.66 -27.32
N GLU A 6 -13.72 20.47 -26.74
CA GLU A 6 -13.50 20.27 -25.32
C GLU A 6 -12.15 20.91 -24.96
N PRO A 7 -12.09 21.83 -23.99
CA PRO A 7 -10.80 22.29 -23.51
C PRO A 7 -10.15 21.08 -22.87
N SER A 8 -9.15 20.48 -23.54
CA SER A 8 -8.36 19.40 -22.98
C SER A 8 -7.53 19.99 -21.83
N SER A 9 -8.12 20.07 -20.65
CA SER A 9 -7.43 20.53 -19.46
C SER A 9 -6.36 19.51 -19.11
N TYR A 10 -5.09 19.91 -19.26
CA TYR A 10 -3.93 19.08 -18.91
C TYR A 10 -3.72 18.96 -17.38
N MET A 11 -4.73 19.27 -16.56
CA MET A 11 -4.67 19.25 -15.09
C MET A 11 -4.24 17.88 -14.51
N TRP A 12 -4.49 16.78 -15.22
CA TRP A 12 -4.04 15.45 -14.82
C TRP A 12 -2.51 15.34 -14.70
N ILE A 13 -1.74 16.18 -15.42
CA ILE A 13 -0.28 16.21 -15.34
C ILE A 13 0.19 16.61 -13.94
N TYR A 14 -0.48 17.56 -13.28
CA TYR A 14 -0.13 17.96 -11.91
C TYR A 14 -0.36 16.82 -10.92
N ILE A 15 -1.46 16.07 -11.08
CA ILE A 15 -1.76 14.89 -10.27
C ILE A 15 -0.71 13.80 -10.51
N LEU A 16 -0.29 13.59 -11.76
CA LEU A 16 0.77 12.64 -12.12
C LEU A 16 2.09 13.03 -11.44
N LEU A 17 2.55 14.27 -11.61
CA LEU A 17 3.81 14.75 -11.03
C LEU A 17 3.80 14.67 -9.50
N GLY A 18 2.67 15.03 -8.87
CA GLY A 18 2.50 14.90 -7.42
C GLY A 18 2.61 13.46 -6.94
N ASN A 19 1.97 12.51 -7.63
CA ASN A 19 2.08 11.08 -7.28
C ASN A 19 3.48 10.51 -7.55
N MET A 20 4.17 10.99 -8.58
CA MET A 20 5.56 10.61 -8.84
C MET A 20 6.47 11.07 -7.70
N LEU A 21 6.34 12.32 -7.26
CA LEU A 21 7.10 12.87 -6.13
C LEU A 21 6.78 12.11 -4.83
N ARG A 22 5.51 11.78 -4.60
CA ARG A 22 5.08 10.93 -3.48
C ARG A 22 5.77 9.57 -3.51
N GLY A 23 5.83 8.92 -4.67
CA GLY A 23 6.49 7.63 -4.86
C GLY A 23 8.00 7.68 -4.56
N ILE A 24 8.69 8.73 -5.00
CA ILE A 24 10.12 8.93 -4.71
C ILE A 24 10.34 9.01 -3.19
N GLY A 25 9.50 9.77 -2.47
CA GLY A 25 9.60 9.91 -1.01
C GLY A 25 9.26 8.63 -0.23
N GLU A 26 8.35 7.80 -0.74
CA GLU A 26 7.91 6.57 -0.07
C GLU A 26 8.88 5.39 -0.27
N THR A 27 9.60 5.36 -1.40
CA THR A 27 10.50 4.26 -1.82
C THR A 27 11.47 3.77 -0.73
N PRO A 28 12.21 4.63 0.00
CA PRO A 28 13.21 4.16 0.96
C PRO A 28 12.63 3.68 2.29
N ILE A 29 11.36 4.00 2.62
CA ILE A 29 10.81 3.82 3.97
C ILE A 29 10.79 2.34 4.36
N THR A 30 10.22 1.48 3.50
CA THR A 30 10.05 0.05 3.80
C THR A 30 11.38 -0.71 3.76
N PRO A 31 12.21 -0.59 2.71
CA PRO A 31 13.49 -1.32 2.66
C PRO A 31 14.44 -0.93 3.80
N LEU A 32 14.60 0.37 4.09
CA LEU A 32 15.48 0.81 5.17
C LEU A 32 14.94 0.40 6.54
N GLY A 33 13.62 0.47 6.75
CA GLY A 33 12.99 0.05 8.00
C GLY A 33 13.16 -1.44 8.29
N ILE A 34 12.97 -2.30 7.28
CA ILE A 34 13.14 -3.75 7.45
C ILE A 34 14.61 -4.11 7.66
N SER A 35 15.54 -3.56 6.87
CA SER A 35 16.98 -3.84 7.05
C SER A 35 17.47 -3.37 8.41
N TYR A 36 17.02 -2.21 8.88
CA TYR A 36 17.32 -1.74 10.22
C TYR A 36 16.80 -2.71 11.30
N LEU A 37 15.59 -3.24 11.12
CA LEU A 37 15.03 -4.18 12.09
C LEU A 37 15.80 -5.51 12.12
N ASP A 38 16.20 -6.00 10.96
CA ASP A 38 16.95 -7.26 10.80
C ASP A 38 18.36 -7.15 11.41
N ASP A 39 19.04 -6.01 11.21
CA ASP A 39 20.39 -5.75 11.72
C ASP A 39 20.48 -5.66 13.26
N PHE A 40 19.39 -5.27 13.93
CA PHE A 40 19.40 -4.94 15.37
C PHE A 40 18.51 -5.86 16.23
N ALA A 41 17.65 -6.69 15.64
CA ALA A 41 16.82 -7.63 16.37
C ALA A 41 17.46 -9.03 16.44
N LYS A 42 17.16 -9.77 17.52
CA LYS A 42 17.50 -11.20 17.59
C LYS A 42 16.69 -11.98 16.54
N GLU A 43 17.32 -12.93 15.84
CA GLU A 43 16.70 -13.72 14.75
C GLU A 43 15.33 -14.33 15.12
N GLU A 44 15.16 -14.81 16.37
CA GLU A 44 13.88 -15.39 16.84
C GLU A 44 12.74 -14.36 16.98
N ASN A 45 13.07 -13.07 17.14
CA ASN A 45 12.10 -11.99 17.31
C ASN A 45 11.81 -11.23 16.03
N VAL A 46 12.71 -11.29 15.03
CA VAL A 46 12.54 -10.63 13.72
C VAL A 46 11.16 -10.91 13.10
N PRO A 47 10.63 -12.16 13.05
CA PRO A 47 9.34 -12.42 12.42
C PRO A 47 8.17 -11.69 13.07
N VAL A 48 8.18 -11.55 14.41
CA VAL A 48 7.12 -10.82 15.12
C VAL A 48 7.26 -9.32 14.95
N TYR A 49 8.47 -8.79 14.98
CA TYR A 49 8.67 -7.37 14.76
C TYR A 49 8.30 -6.94 13.34
N VAL A 50 8.66 -7.74 12.33
CA VAL A 50 8.26 -7.52 10.93
C VAL A 50 6.74 -7.61 10.80
N ALA A 51 6.10 -8.58 11.45
CA ALA A 51 4.64 -8.69 11.46
C ALA A 51 3.95 -7.50 12.14
N CYS A 52 4.48 -7.02 13.27
CA CYS A 52 4.00 -5.79 13.92
C CYS A 52 4.13 -4.58 12.98
N LEU A 53 5.28 -4.42 12.33
CA LEU A 53 5.53 -3.32 11.39
C LEU A 53 4.52 -3.34 10.24
N HIS A 54 4.31 -4.48 9.59
CA HIS A 54 3.31 -4.60 8.52
C HIS A 54 1.86 -4.43 9.00
N THR A 55 1.55 -4.86 10.23
CA THR A 55 0.22 -4.64 10.82
C THR A 55 -0.04 -3.15 11.05
N ILE A 56 0.94 -2.42 11.58
CA ILE A 56 0.86 -0.95 11.75
C ILE A 56 0.76 -0.28 10.37
N ALA A 57 1.53 -0.73 9.39
CA ALA A 57 1.44 -0.23 8.02
C ALA A 57 0.03 -0.42 7.44
N MET A 58 -0.66 -1.54 7.73
CA MET A 58 -2.04 -1.80 7.30
C MET A 58 -3.07 -0.87 7.96
N MET A 59 -2.78 -0.31 9.14
CA MET A 59 -3.63 0.72 9.74
C MET A 59 -3.64 2.01 8.90
N GLY A 60 -2.57 2.29 8.15
CA GLY A 60 -2.48 3.43 7.23
C GLY A 60 -3.61 3.43 6.19
N PRO A 61 -3.70 2.42 5.31
CA PRO A 61 -4.83 2.25 4.40
C PRO A 61 -6.19 2.26 5.11
N MET A 62 -6.31 1.64 6.29
CA MET A 62 -7.56 1.64 7.05
C MET A 62 -8.04 3.06 7.37
N PHE A 63 -7.17 3.89 7.96
CA PHE A 63 -7.48 5.29 8.21
C PHE A 63 -7.62 6.09 6.92
N GLY A 64 -6.88 5.76 5.86
CA GLY A 64 -7.00 6.38 4.54
C GLY A 64 -8.38 6.17 3.91
N PHE A 65 -8.93 4.96 3.97
CA PHE A 65 -10.29 4.67 3.49
C PHE A 65 -11.36 5.35 4.35
N LEU A 66 -11.18 5.41 5.68
CA LEU A 66 -12.10 6.14 6.56
C LEU A 66 -12.06 7.64 6.30
N LEU A 67 -10.88 8.23 6.15
CA LEU A 67 -10.71 9.63 5.79
C LEU A 67 -11.30 9.90 4.40
N GLY A 68 -11.02 9.03 3.43
CA GLY A 68 -11.60 9.09 2.09
C GLY A 68 -13.12 9.01 2.11
N SER A 69 -13.72 8.21 3.00
CA SER A 69 -15.16 8.17 3.22
C SER A 69 -15.70 9.51 3.73
N LEU A 70 -15.02 10.15 4.66
CA LEU A 70 -15.42 11.45 5.21
C LEU A 70 -15.31 12.55 4.14
N CYS A 71 -14.19 12.63 3.44
CA CYS A 71 -13.98 13.57 2.34
C CYS A 71 -15.00 13.34 1.21
N ALA A 72 -15.35 12.09 0.91
CA ALA A 72 -16.33 11.75 -0.11
C ALA A 72 -17.77 12.14 0.26
N LYS A 73 -18.07 12.31 1.55
CA LYS A 73 -19.38 12.76 2.03
C LYS A 73 -19.58 14.28 1.88
N LEU A 74 -18.49 15.02 1.73
CA LEU A 74 -18.51 16.47 1.54
C LEU A 74 -18.48 16.78 0.05
N TYR A 75 -19.31 17.72 -0.41
CA TYR A 75 -19.29 18.13 -1.82
C TYR A 75 -17.96 18.83 -2.16
N VAL A 76 -17.49 18.66 -3.40
CA VAL A 76 -16.17 19.13 -3.84
C VAL A 76 -15.93 20.63 -3.59
N ASP A 77 -16.96 21.45 -3.78
CA ASP A 77 -16.93 22.92 -3.61
C ASP A 77 -17.39 23.36 -2.21
N ILE A 78 -17.02 22.59 -1.19
CA ILE A 78 -17.33 22.92 0.20
C ILE A 78 -16.81 24.33 0.57
N GLY A 79 -17.71 25.16 1.09
CA GLY A 79 -17.41 26.55 1.46
C GLY A 79 -17.59 27.59 0.35
N PHE A 80 -17.81 27.16 -0.90
CA PHE A 80 -18.12 28.04 -2.03
C PHE A 80 -19.59 27.96 -2.46
N VAL A 81 -20.25 26.82 -2.21
CA VAL A 81 -21.67 26.60 -2.53
C VAL A 81 -22.45 26.24 -1.28
N ASP A 82 -23.63 26.82 -1.12
CA ASP A 82 -24.51 26.54 0.02
C ASP A 82 -25.12 25.13 -0.10
N SER A 83 -25.02 24.31 0.94
CA SER A 83 -25.45 22.90 0.88
C SER A 83 -26.96 22.75 0.67
N GLY A 84 -27.75 23.79 1.01
CA GLY A 84 -29.19 23.82 0.79
C GLY A 84 -29.64 24.12 -0.64
N SER A 85 -28.75 24.66 -1.50
CA SER A 85 -29.08 24.93 -2.92
C SER A 85 -28.72 23.78 -3.86
N ILE A 86 -28.07 22.74 -3.34
CA ILE A 86 -27.62 21.57 -4.10
C ILE A 86 -28.73 20.53 -4.10
N SER A 87 -29.31 20.26 -5.27
CA SER A 87 -30.33 19.21 -5.46
C SER A 87 -29.75 17.79 -5.61
N ILE A 88 -28.42 17.67 -5.59
CA ILE A 88 -27.67 16.44 -5.84
C ILE A 88 -27.31 15.79 -4.50
N THR A 89 -27.60 14.50 -4.36
CA THR A 89 -27.27 13.73 -3.15
C THR A 89 -25.99 12.91 -3.35
N PRO A 90 -25.32 12.44 -2.28
CA PRO A 90 -24.12 11.59 -2.39
C PRO A 90 -24.32 10.25 -3.13
N GLN A 91 -25.55 9.88 -3.43
CA GLN A 91 -25.92 8.69 -4.21
C GLN A 91 -26.04 8.99 -5.71
N ASP A 92 -26.14 10.25 -6.10
CA ASP A 92 -26.21 10.68 -7.50
C ASP A 92 -24.83 10.55 -8.17
N SER A 93 -24.77 10.06 -9.40
CA SER A 93 -23.53 9.90 -10.17
C SER A 93 -22.77 11.21 -10.40
N ARG A 94 -23.45 12.35 -10.29
CA ARG A 94 -22.85 13.70 -10.42
C ARG A 94 -22.13 14.15 -9.16
N TRP A 95 -22.30 13.45 -8.04
CA TRP A 95 -21.66 13.81 -6.79
C TRP A 95 -20.16 13.56 -6.84
N VAL A 96 -19.38 14.62 -6.69
CA VAL A 96 -17.93 14.54 -6.52
C VAL A 96 -17.59 14.98 -5.10
N GLY A 97 -16.94 14.08 -4.37
CA GLY A 97 -16.46 14.34 -3.02
C GLY A 97 -15.30 15.34 -2.98
N ALA A 98 -15.06 15.96 -1.83
CA ALA A 98 -13.91 16.83 -1.57
C ALA A 98 -12.58 16.05 -1.47
N TRP A 99 -12.19 15.35 -2.54
CA TRP A 99 -11.03 14.46 -2.63
C TRP A 99 -9.70 15.16 -2.32
N TRP A 100 -9.59 16.45 -2.67
CA TRP A 100 -8.40 17.26 -2.46
C TRP A 100 -8.05 17.42 -0.97
N LEU A 101 -9.05 17.38 -0.09
CA LEU A 101 -8.86 17.51 1.35
C LEU A 101 -8.03 16.35 1.92
N GLY A 102 -8.18 15.15 1.33
CA GLY A 102 -7.39 13.98 1.72
C GLY A 102 -5.88 14.19 1.52
N PHE A 103 -5.48 14.86 0.44
CA PHE A 103 -4.07 15.18 0.18
C PHE A 103 -3.50 16.16 1.19
N LEU A 104 -4.27 17.17 1.60
CA LEU A 104 -3.83 18.15 2.60
C LEU A 104 -3.65 17.51 3.98
N ILE A 105 -4.63 16.74 4.43
CA ILE A 105 -4.59 16.06 5.73
C ILE A 105 -3.46 15.02 5.75
N GLY A 106 -3.34 14.19 4.70
CA GLY A 106 -2.29 13.19 4.57
C GLY A 106 -0.89 13.81 4.49
N GLY A 107 -0.74 14.93 3.78
CA GLY A 107 0.51 15.69 3.69
C GLY A 107 0.93 16.28 5.04
N ALA A 108 0.00 16.90 5.77
CA ALA A 108 0.25 17.43 7.11
C ALA A 108 0.62 16.31 8.10
N ALA A 109 -0.11 15.19 8.09
CA ALA A 109 0.21 14.04 8.94
C ALA A 109 1.60 13.46 8.62
N SER A 110 1.94 13.34 7.33
CA SER A 110 3.27 12.89 6.89
C SER A 110 4.37 13.83 7.36
N PHE A 111 4.18 15.14 7.23
CA PHE A 111 5.12 16.15 7.70
C PHE A 111 5.34 16.06 9.23
N LEU A 112 4.26 15.96 10.00
CA LEU A 112 4.33 15.79 11.46
C LEU A 112 5.04 14.49 11.85
N SER A 113 4.82 13.40 11.10
CA SER A 113 5.48 12.11 11.36
C SER A 113 6.99 12.13 11.09
N ALA A 114 7.49 13.05 10.27
CA ALA A 114 8.92 13.20 10.01
C ALA A 114 9.67 13.92 11.15
N ILE A 115 8.97 14.75 11.94
CA ILE A 115 9.58 15.54 13.02
C ILE A 115 10.30 14.66 14.05
N PRO A 116 9.72 13.56 14.59
CA PRO A 116 10.42 12.66 15.49
C PRO A 116 11.72 12.08 14.92
N PHE A 117 11.79 11.83 13.60
CA PHE A 117 13.00 11.28 12.98
C PHE A 117 14.16 12.27 13.00
N CYS A 118 13.90 13.58 13.05
CA CYS A 118 14.95 14.60 13.19
C CYS A 118 15.67 14.54 14.54
N PHE A 119 15.07 13.90 15.56
CA PHE A 119 15.65 13.74 16.89
C PHE A 119 16.37 12.40 17.09
N LEU A 120 16.35 11.50 16.11
CA LEU A 120 17.07 10.24 16.18
C LEU A 120 18.59 10.48 16.09
N PRO A 121 19.40 9.73 16.86
CA PRO A 121 20.85 9.85 16.82
C PRO A 121 21.40 9.47 15.43
N LYS A 122 22.37 10.23 14.93
CA LYS A 122 22.98 10.04 13.60
C LYS A 122 23.64 8.66 13.40
N SER A 123 23.99 7.97 14.49
CA SER A 123 24.56 6.64 14.45
C SER A 123 24.13 5.87 15.69
N LEU A 124 23.63 4.67 15.46
CA LEU A 124 23.39 3.70 16.51
C LEU A 124 24.60 2.77 16.55
N LYS A 125 25.19 2.62 17.74
CA LYS A 125 26.28 1.67 17.95
C LYS A 125 25.73 0.27 17.72
N LYS A 126 26.19 -0.42 16.67
CA LYS A 126 25.93 -1.84 16.48
C LYS A 126 26.51 -2.61 17.68
N PRO A 127 25.83 -3.63 18.22
CA PRO A 127 26.29 -4.33 19.41
C PRO A 127 27.68 -4.97 19.34
N ASP A 128 28.28 -5.29 18.17
CA ASP A 128 29.53 -6.10 18.15
C ASP A 128 30.57 -5.80 17.04
N GLU A 129 30.49 -4.71 16.27
CA GLU A 129 31.41 -4.47 15.12
C GLU A 129 32.57 -3.48 15.39
N THR A 130 33.04 -3.37 16.63
CA THR A 130 34.09 -2.40 17.01
C THR A 130 35.45 -2.62 16.29
N ASN A 131 35.67 -3.77 15.64
CA ASN A 131 36.97 -4.12 15.05
C ASN A 131 37.03 -4.25 13.51
N LYS A 132 35.93 -4.50 12.79
CA LYS A 132 35.96 -4.66 11.32
C LYS A 132 35.81 -3.33 10.56
N ASP A 133 35.12 -2.38 11.16
CA ASP A 133 34.65 -1.17 10.47
C ASP A 133 35.71 -0.05 10.36
N LYS A 134 36.78 -0.13 11.14
CA LYS A 134 37.92 0.80 11.07
C LYS A 134 38.81 0.56 9.85
N THR A 135 38.91 -0.69 9.40
CA THR A 135 39.74 -1.07 8.23
C THR A 135 39.07 -0.69 6.91
N SER A 136 37.74 -0.76 6.82
CA SER A 136 36.95 -0.41 5.64
C SER A 136 36.81 1.11 5.44
N ARG A 137 36.68 1.91 6.51
CA ARG A 137 36.59 3.37 6.40
C ARG A 137 37.89 4.02 5.91
N GLY A 138 39.05 3.53 6.37
CA GLY A 138 40.36 4.04 5.91
C GLY A 138 40.69 3.73 4.45
N LEU A 139 40.01 2.75 3.84
CA LEU A 139 40.16 2.38 2.43
C LEU A 139 39.26 3.22 1.50
N LEU A 140 38.15 3.74 2.03
CA LEU A 140 37.17 4.54 1.29
C LEU A 140 37.60 6.01 1.10
N GLU A 141 38.41 6.55 2.02
CA GLU A 141 38.88 7.96 1.96
C GLU A 141 39.90 8.24 0.85
N ASN A 142 40.53 7.20 0.28
CA ASN A 142 41.63 7.35 -0.70
C ASN A 142 41.25 7.03 -2.16
N MET A 143 39.99 6.68 -2.46
CA MET A 143 39.57 6.32 -3.82
C MET A 143 38.64 7.37 -4.45
N GLY A 144 38.95 7.78 -5.68
CA GLY A 144 38.08 8.68 -6.45
C GLY A 144 36.72 8.04 -6.75
N ALA A 145 35.67 8.87 -6.90
CA ALA A 145 34.28 8.41 -7.06
C ALA A 145 34.08 7.31 -8.13
N CYS A 146 34.84 7.35 -9.24
CA CYS A 146 34.75 6.34 -10.32
C CYS A 146 35.33 4.96 -9.93
N GLN A 147 36.35 4.91 -9.06
CA GLN A 147 36.94 3.66 -8.57
C GLN A 147 36.05 2.93 -7.56
N LEU A 148 35.13 3.62 -6.89
CA LEU A 148 34.19 3.03 -5.95
C LEU A 148 32.88 2.55 -6.63
N ILE A 149 32.38 3.33 -7.59
CA ILE A 149 31.06 3.12 -8.20
C ILE A 149 31.05 1.96 -9.21
N CYS A 150 32.08 1.85 -10.05
CA CYS A 150 32.17 0.81 -11.08
C CYS A 150 32.22 -0.63 -10.51
N PRO A 151 33.10 -0.96 -9.54
CA PRO A 151 33.11 -2.29 -8.94
C PRO A 151 31.84 -2.55 -8.11
N PHE A 152 31.31 -1.54 -7.41
CA PHE A 152 30.04 -1.67 -6.69
C PHE A 152 28.87 -2.03 -7.61
N LEU A 153 28.74 -1.35 -8.77
CA LEU A 153 27.71 -1.68 -9.75
C LEU A 153 27.91 -3.07 -10.35
N SER A 154 29.15 -3.46 -10.68
CA SER A 154 29.46 -4.79 -11.18
C SER A 154 29.11 -5.89 -10.17
N ASP A 155 29.46 -5.70 -8.90
CA ASP A 155 29.14 -6.62 -7.81
C ASP A 155 27.64 -6.67 -7.53
N PHE A 156 26.95 -5.52 -7.63
CA PHE A 156 25.49 -5.43 -7.55
C PHE A 156 24.82 -6.22 -8.67
N PHE A 157 25.19 -5.99 -9.93
CA PHE A 157 24.62 -6.73 -11.07
C PHE A 157 24.94 -8.22 -11.01
N THR A 158 26.14 -8.59 -10.55
CA THR A 158 26.52 -9.99 -10.35
C THR A 158 25.67 -10.65 -9.26
N SER A 159 25.45 -9.97 -8.14
CA SER A 159 24.61 -10.44 -7.04
C SER A 159 23.15 -10.53 -7.46
N LEU A 160 22.63 -9.51 -8.15
CA LEU A 160 21.29 -9.48 -8.71
C LEU A 160 21.08 -10.66 -9.68
N LYS A 161 22.05 -10.92 -10.56
CA LYS A 161 22.00 -12.06 -11.49
C LYS A 161 22.01 -13.40 -10.76
N LYS A 162 22.79 -13.56 -9.69
CA LYS A 162 22.79 -14.78 -8.87
C LYS A 162 21.45 -14.99 -8.15
N VAL A 163 20.89 -13.91 -7.60
CA VAL A 163 19.60 -13.95 -6.88
C VAL A 163 18.45 -14.25 -7.84
N LEU A 164 18.38 -13.56 -8.99
CA LEU A 164 17.35 -13.81 -10.00
C LEU A 164 17.55 -15.14 -10.75
N GLY A 165 18.79 -15.63 -10.85
CA GLY A 165 19.11 -16.94 -11.42
C GLY A 165 18.75 -18.11 -10.50
N ASN A 166 18.52 -17.86 -9.22
CA ASN A 166 18.04 -18.89 -8.30
C ASN A 166 16.55 -19.18 -8.58
N ARG A 167 16.29 -20.34 -9.19
CA ARG A 167 14.94 -20.77 -9.58
C ARG A 167 13.92 -20.73 -8.45
N MET A 168 14.31 -21.08 -7.22
CA MET A 168 13.38 -21.04 -6.08
C MET A 168 13.02 -19.60 -5.70
N TYR A 169 14.00 -18.72 -5.59
CA TYR A 169 13.77 -17.31 -5.28
C TYR A 169 12.95 -16.62 -6.37
N PHE A 170 13.29 -16.85 -7.64
CA PHE A 170 12.57 -16.27 -8.77
C PHE A 170 11.09 -16.73 -8.78
N THR A 171 10.83 -18.01 -8.55
CA THR A 171 9.46 -18.53 -8.48
C THR A 171 8.68 -17.92 -7.31
N PHE A 172 9.32 -17.80 -6.14
CA PHE A 172 8.73 -17.15 -4.97
C PHE A 172 8.42 -15.66 -5.24
N LEU A 173 9.33 -14.95 -5.91
CA LEU A 173 9.16 -13.56 -6.29
C LEU A 173 7.97 -13.38 -7.24
N CYS A 174 7.87 -14.19 -8.30
CA CYS A 174 6.74 -14.17 -9.22
C CYS A 174 5.40 -14.44 -8.52
N CYS A 175 5.35 -15.45 -7.64
CA CYS A 175 4.15 -15.75 -6.86
C CYS A 175 3.74 -14.57 -5.97
N SER A 176 4.71 -13.99 -5.25
CA SER A 176 4.48 -12.85 -4.37
C SER A 176 3.99 -11.64 -5.15
N LEU A 177 4.60 -11.33 -6.30
CA LEU A 177 4.17 -10.24 -7.18
C LEU A 177 2.72 -10.42 -7.62
N LEU A 178 2.34 -11.60 -8.11
CA LEU A 178 0.96 -11.88 -8.53
C LEU A 178 -0.03 -11.75 -7.36
N GLN A 179 0.32 -12.26 -6.18
CA GLN A 179 -0.52 -12.15 -4.98
C GLN A 179 -0.71 -10.69 -4.54
N PHE A 180 0.36 -9.92 -4.43
CA PHE A 180 0.30 -8.51 -4.03
C PHE A 180 -0.39 -7.64 -5.09
N SER A 181 -0.13 -7.86 -6.37
CA SER A 181 -0.83 -7.15 -7.45
C SER A 181 -2.33 -7.44 -7.44
N GLY A 182 -2.72 -8.71 -7.25
CA GLY A 182 -4.13 -9.08 -7.10
C GLY A 182 -4.80 -8.42 -5.89
N PHE A 183 -4.11 -8.42 -4.74
CA PHE A 183 -4.60 -7.77 -3.53
C PHE A 183 -4.76 -6.24 -3.69
N ILE A 184 -3.77 -5.56 -4.27
CA ILE A 184 -3.83 -4.12 -4.54
C ILE A 184 -4.95 -3.81 -5.54
N GLY A 185 -5.09 -4.61 -6.60
CA GLY A 185 -6.16 -4.49 -7.58
C GLY A 185 -7.54 -4.62 -6.93
N PHE A 186 -7.73 -5.63 -6.08
CA PHE A 186 -8.96 -5.81 -5.31
C PHE A 186 -9.26 -4.60 -4.43
N LEU A 187 -8.30 -4.12 -3.63
CA LEU A 187 -8.52 -2.95 -2.77
C LEU A 187 -8.84 -1.67 -3.56
N THR A 188 -8.20 -1.48 -4.71
CA THR A 188 -8.35 -0.27 -5.53
C THR A 188 -9.69 -0.25 -6.25
N TYR A 189 -10.10 -1.37 -6.85
CA TYR A 189 -11.27 -1.42 -7.71
C TYR A 189 -12.55 -1.85 -7.01
N LYS A 190 -12.48 -2.54 -5.86
CA LYS A 190 -13.68 -2.97 -5.12
C LYS A 190 -14.60 -1.81 -4.70
N PRO A 191 -14.13 -0.66 -4.16
CA PRO A 191 -15.01 0.47 -3.87
C PRO A 191 -15.73 0.95 -5.13
N LYS A 192 -15.00 1.09 -6.24
CA LYS A 192 -15.56 1.53 -7.51
C LYS A 192 -16.56 0.53 -8.09
N TYR A 193 -16.27 -0.76 -7.96
CA TYR A 193 -17.20 -1.82 -8.31
C TYR A 193 -18.50 -1.72 -7.50
N MET A 194 -18.43 -1.45 -6.19
CA MET A 194 -19.64 -1.26 -5.38
C MET A 194 -20.43 -0.01 -5.77
N GLU A 195 -19.76 1.07 -6.19
CA GLU A 195 -20.44 2.26 -6.73
C GLU A 195 -21.18 1.96 -8.03
N GLN A 196 -20.51 1.30 -8.98
CA GLN A 196 -21.06 1.07 -10.32
C GLN A 196 -22.10 -0.05 -10.35
N GLN A 197 -21.83 -1.17 -9.66
CA GLN A 197 -22.67 -2.35 -9.73
C GLN A 197 -23.87 -2.29 -8.77
N TYR A 198 -23.68 -1.72 -7.57
CA TYR A 198 -24.68 -1.69 -6.50
C TYR A 198 -25.19 -0.30 -6.17
N GLY A 199 -24.81 0.73 -6.93
CA GLY A 199 -25.28 2.10 -6.76
C GLY A 199 -24.97 2.70 -5.38
N GLN A 200 -23.94 2.19 -4.71
CA GLN A 200 -23.56 2.70 -3.39
C GLN A 200 -22.78 4.00 -3.55
N SER A 201 -22.96 4.94 -2.62
CA SER A 201 -22.18 6.18 -2.62
C SER A 201 -20.69 5.91 -2.36
N THR A 202 -19.81 6.73 -2.94
CA THR A 202 -18.35 6.64 -2.72
C THR A 202 -17.99 6.64 -1.23
N SER A 203 -18.68 7.44 -0.42
CA SER A 203 -18.50 7.48 1.03
C SER A 203 -18.78 6.11 1.67
N LYS A 204 -19.95 5.52 1.40
CA LYS A 204 -20.35 4.24 1.99
C LYS A 204 -19.45 3.09 1.53
N SER A 205 -19.08 3.08 0.25
CA SER A 205 -18.14 2.09 -0.31
C SER A 205 -16.78 2.15 0.38
N ASN A 206 -16.20 3.34 0.53
CA ASN A 206 -14.91 3.53 1.21
C ASN A 206 -14.98 3.15 2.70
N PHE A 207 -16.07 3.52 3.39
CA PHE A 207 -16.29 3.15 4.78
C PHE A 207 -16.33 1.64 4.97
N LEU A 208 -17.08 0.93 4.12
CA LEU A 208 -17.19 -0.53 4.18
C LEU A 208 -15.82 -1.19 3.99
N ILE A 209 -15.01 -0.76 3.03
CA ILE A 209 -13.65 -1.32 2.86
C ILE A 209 -12.78 -1.06 4.08
N GLY A 210 -12.80 0.18 4.59
CA GLY A 210 -12.05 0.59 5.77
C GLY A 210 -12.38 -0.24 7.02
N VAL A 211 -13.67 -0.48 7.30
CA VAL A 211 -14.10 -1.14 8.53
C VAL A 211 -14.18 -2.66 8.41
N THR A 212 -14.54 -3.20 7.24
CA THR A 212 -14.82 -4.64 7.11
C THR A 212 -13.71 -5.42 6.44
N SER A 213 -13.03 -4.84 5.44
CA SER A 213 -12.08 -5.58 4.61
C SER A 213 -10.65 -5.49 5.12
N LEU A 214 -10.24 -4.35 5.66
CA LEU A 214 -8.85 -4.11 6.08
C LEU A 214 -8.47 -4.65 7.48
N PRO A 215 -9.34 -4.60 8.52
CA PRO A 215 -8.97 -5.16 9.82
C PRO A 215 -8.66 -6.66 9.81
N PRO A 216 -9.40 -7.52 9.07
CA PRO A 216 -9.04 -8.93 8.93
C PRO A 216 -7.64 -9.15 8.33
N VAL A 217 -7.22 -8.28 7.40
CA VAL A 217 -5.88 -8.35 6.80
C VAL A 217 -4.81 -8.05 7.84
N GLY A 218 -4.98 -6.98 8.63
CA GLY A 218 -4.05 -6.63 9.71
C GLY A 218 -3.96 -7.74 10.78
N LEU A 219 -5.10 -8.31 11.17
CA LEU A 219 -5.14 -9.45 12.09
C LEU A 219 -4.42 -10.67 11.51
N GLY A 220 -4.62 -10.98 10.23
CA GLY A 220 -3.94 -12.06 9.54
C GLY A 220 -2.42 -11.90 9.51
N MET A 221 -1.92 -10.68 9.24
CA MET A 221 -0.49 -10.37 9.28
C MET A 221 0.11 -10.59 10.67
N PHE A 222 -0.55 -10.07 11.70
CA PHE A 222 -0.10 -10.21 13.09
C PHE A 222 -0.11 -11.68 13.56
N LEU A 223 -1.23 -12.39 13.33
CA LEU A 223 -1.36 -13.80 13.69
C LEU A 223 -0.36 -14.68 12.92
N GLY A 224 -0.12 -14.39 11.65
CA GLY A 224 0.91 -15.08 10.85
C GLY A 224 2.29 -14.97 11.48
N GLY A 225 2.69 -13.76 11.90
CA GLY A 225 3.94 -13.54 12.62
C GLY A 225 4.04 -14.29 13.95
N LEU A 226 2.96 -14.25 14.74
CA LEU A 226 2.91 -14.96 16.03
C LEU A 226 2.99 -16.49 15.86
N ILE A 227 2.29 -17.05 14.86
CA ILE A 227 2.33 -18.48 14.54
C ILE A 227 3.75 -18.89 14.14
N MET A 228 4.40 -18.12 13.26
CA MET A 228 5.77 -18.40 12.84
C MET A 228 6.75 -18.42 14.02
N LYS A 229 6.65 -17.45 14.95
CA LYS A 229 7.48 -17.42 16.16
C LYS A 229 7.16 -18.56 17.13
N LYS A 230 5.87 -18.79 17.43
CA LYS A 230 5.45 -19.79 18.42
C LYS A 230 5.87 -21.21 18.04
N TYR A 231 5.77 -21.55 16.76
CA TYR A 231 6.13 -22.88 16.26
C TYR A 231 7.57 -22.97 15.72
N LYS A 232 8.35 -21.88 15.79
CA LYS A 232 9.71 -21.79 15.24
C LYS A 232 9.80 -22.39 13.83
N MET A 233 8.89 -21.96 12.96
CA MET A 233 8.74 -22.55 11.63
C MET A 233 10.00 -22.32 10.80
N GLY A 234 10.65 -23.40 10.38
CA GLY A 234 11.68 -23.33 9.34
C GLY A 234 11.09 -22.99 7.97
N ILE A 235 11.94 -22.62 7.00
CA ILE A 235 11.53 -22.15 5.66
C ILE A 235 10.54 -23.11 5.00
N ILE A 236 10.82 -24.42 5.03
CA ILE A 236 9.95 -25.44 4.40
C ILE A 236 8.57 -25.50 5.09
N ALA A 237 8.52 -25.42 6.42
CA ALA A 237 7.27 -25.42 7.17
C ALA A 237 6.44 -24.15 6.89
N ALA A 238 7.10 -22.99 6.85
CA ALA A 238 6.48 -21.72 6.51
C ALA A 238 5.93 -21.72 5.08
N THR A 239 6.66 -22.28 4.11
CA THR A 239 6.17 -22.41 2.72
C THR A 239 4.94 -23.31 2.64
N LYS A 240 4.94 -24.47 3.30
CA LYS A 240 3.77 -25.36 3.34
C LYS A 240 2.56 -24.69 3.97
N PHE A 241 2.77 -23.96 5.07
CA PHE A 241 1.73 -23.20 5.74
C PHE A 241 1.14 -22.11 4.82
N SER A 242 2.00 -21.33 4.15
CA SER A 242 1.57 -20.29 3.20
C SER A 242 0.76 -20.86 2.03
N LEU A 243 1.18 -22.00 1.47
CA LEU A 243 0.45 -22.69 0.40
C LEU A 243 -0.92 -23.19 0.87
N ALA A 244 -1.00 -23.80 2.05
CA ALA A 244 -2.25 -24.27 2.63
C ALA A 244 -3.25 -23.12 2.87
N MET A 245 -2.77 -22.00 3.43
CA MET A 245 -3.58 -20.80 3.66
C MET A 245 -4.03 -20.16 2.34
N SER A 246 -3.16 -20.13 1.32
CA SER A 246 -3.51 -19.62 -0.02
C SER A 246 -4.59 -20.46 -0.68
N PHE A 247 -4.49 -21.79 -0.59
CA PHE A 247 -5.51 -22.71 -1.09
C PHE A 247 -6.85 -22.53 -0.36
N LEU A 248 -6.83 -22.42 0.97
CA LEU A 248 -8.03 -22.16 1.76
C LEU A 248 -8.69 -20.82 1.36
N SER A 249 -7.90 -19.77 1.18
CA SER A 249 -8.36 -18.45 0.72
C SER A 249 -9.03 -18.53 -0.65
N TYR A 250 -8.46 -19.30 -1.58
CA TYR A 250 -9.06 -19.53 -2.90
C TYR A 250 -10.42 -20.24 -2.80
N VAL A 251 -10.53 -21.30 -1.99
CA VAL A 251 -11.80 -22.02 -1.77
C VAL A 251 -12.86 -21.09 -1.16
N ILE A 252 -12.51 -20.29 -0.15
CA ILE A 252 -13.42 -19.30 0.45
C ILE A 252 -13.83 -18.26 -0.59
N SER A 253 -12.90 -17.83 -1.46
CA SER A 253 -13.19 -16.87 -2.52
C SER A 253 -14.23 -17.40 -3.51
N LEU A 254 -14.21 -18.69 -3.84
CA LEU A 254 -15.23 -19.32 -4.69
C LEU A 254 -16.63 -19.30 -4.05
N LEU A 255 -16.72 -19.35 -2.72
CA LEU A 255 -18.01 -19.30 -2.02
C LEU A 255 -18.72 -17.96 -2.22
N HIS A 256 -17.99 -16.86 -2.47
CA HIS A 256 -18.59 -15.56 -2.77
C HIS A 256 -19.44 -15.57 -4.05
N LEU A 257 -19.21 -16.51 -4.99
CA LEU A 257 -20.04 -16.64 -6.19
C LEU A 257 -21.50 -16.98 -5.87
N PHE A 258 -21.76 -17.58 -4.70
CA PHE A 258 -23.10 -17.96 -4.27
C PHE A 258 -23.79 -16.90 -3.40
N VAL A 259 -23.09 -15.81 -3.06
CA VAL A 259 -23.64 -14.71 -2.27
C VAL A 259 -23.85 -13.50 -3.19
N GLY A 260 -25.10 -13.23 -3.55
CA GLY A 260 -25.49 -12.13 -4.43
C GLY A 260 -26.27 -11.02 -3.72
N CYS A 261 -26.18 -9.81 -4.24
CA CYS A 261 -27.05 -8.68 -3.94
C CYS A 261 -27.72 -8.19 -5.23
N ASP A 262 -28.86 -7.51 -5.11
CA ASP A 262 -29.53 -6.90 -6.25
C ASP A 262 -28.65 -5.81 -6.88
N ASN A 263 -28.55 -5.85 -8.21
CA ASN A 263 -27.78 -4.86 -8.96
C ASN A 263 -28.52 -3.51 -9.02
N TYR A 264 -27.75 -2.44 -9.25
CA TYR A 264 -28.31 -1.11 -9.46
C TYR A 264 -29.21 -1.08 -10.69
N MET A 265 -30.36 -0.41 -10.53
CA MET A 265 -31.41 -0.31 -11.53
C MET A 265 -31.06 0.79 -12.54
N VAL A 266 -30.62 0.40 -13.74
CA VAL A 266 -30.35 1.30 -14.87
C VAL A 266 -31.47 1.18 -15.90
N ALA A 267 -32.17 2.29 -16.14
CA ALA A 267 -33.19 2.38 -17.19
C ALA A 267 -32.57 2.04 -18.56
N GLY A 268 -33.21 1.11 -19.29
CA GLY A 268 -32.76 0.58 -20.58
C GLY A 268 -31.79 -0.60 -20.52
N MET A 269 -31.27 -0.97 -19.34
CA MET A 269 -30.40 -2.16 -19.19
C MET A 269 -30.98 -3.20 -18.22
N THR A 270 -31.40 -2.78 -17.03
CA THR A 270 -31.96 -3.68 -16.01
C THR A 270 -33.44 -3.40 -15.73
N VAL A 271 -33.96 -2.27 -16.20
CA VAL A 271 -35.38 -1.88 -16.09
C VAL A 271 -35.81 -1.20 -17.39
N SER A 272 -37.09 -1.29 -17.75
CA SER A 272 -37.66 -0.57 -18.90
C SER A 272 -37.57 0.95 -18.72
N TYR A 273 -37.63 1.70 -19.83
CA TYR A 273 -37.65 3.18 -19.83
C TYR A 273 -38.99 3.80 -19.39
N GLU A 274 -39.96 2.97 -19.02
CA GLU A 274 -41.29 3.41 -18.57
C GLU A 274 -41.28 3.93 -17.13
#